data_AF-A0A2K2CBV7-F1
#
_entry.id   AF-A0A2K2CBV7-F1
#
_cell.length_a   1.000
_cell.length_b   1.000
_cell.length_c   1.000
_cell.angle_alpha   90.00
_cell.angle_beta   90.00
_cell.angle_gamma   90.00
#
_symmetry.space_group_name_H-M   'P 1'
#
loop_
_entity.id
_entity.type
_entity.pdbx_description
1 polymer ?
#
loop_
_entity_poly.entity_id
_entity_poly.type
_entity_poly.pdbx_seq_one_letter_code
_entity_poly.pdbx_strand_id
1 'polypeptide(L)'
;LQHRNLVKLLGYCIELEEKILIYEYMPNKSLGFYIFDQVQGKLLDWPKRFHIINGVSRGLLYLHQDSRLRIIHRDLKLSTILRDKEMNKKISDFGLAKSFAENETKANTRRVVGT
;
A
#
# COMPACT_ATOMS: atom_id res chain seq x y z
N LEU A 1 -11.45 -5.32 0.75
CA LEU A 1 -10.04 -5.40 0.29
C LEU A 1 -9.27 -6.21 1.32
N GLN A 2 -8.93 -7.46 0.98
CA GLN A 2 -8.18 -8.33 1.86
C GLN A 2 -7.22 -9.14 1.01
N HIS A 3 -5.92 -8.91 1.21
CA HIS A 3 -4.88 -9.59 0.48
C HIS A 3 -3.58 -9.54 1.28
N ARG A 4 -2.77 -10.60 1.22
CA ARG A 4 -1.53 -10.74 2.02
C ARG A 4 -0.50 -9.63 1.79
N ASN A 5 -0.56 -8.96 0.64
CA ASN A 5 0.33 -7.84 0.28
C ASN A 5 -0.34 -6.46 0.43
N LEU A 6 -1.44 -6.37 1.17
CA LEU A 6 -2.09 -5.11 1.54
C LEU A 6 -2.16 -5.02 3.07
N VAL A 7 -1.95 -3.83 3.63
CA VAL A 7 -2.13 -3.60 5.06
C VAL A 7 -3.61 -3.72 5.41
N LYS A 8 -3.91 -4.54 6.41
CA LYS A 8 -5.28 -4.80 6.86
C LYS A 8 -5.81 -3.62 7.68
N LEU A 9 -6.93 -3.05 7.24
CA LEU A 9 -7.77 -2.21 8.07
C LEU A 9 -8.51 -3.09 9.09
N LEU A 10 -8.32 -2.81 10.37
CA LEU A 10 -8.96 -3.54 11.48
C LEU A 10 -10.29 -2.90 11.88
N GLY A 11 -10.39 -1.58 11.76
CA GLY A 11 -11.59 -0.84 12.10
C GLY A 11 -11.45 0.65 11.83
N TYR A 12 -12.47 1.39 12.21
CA TYR A 12 -12.48 2.85 12.12
C TYR A 12 -13.25 3.43 13.31
N CYS A 13 -12.97 4.69 13.64
CA CYS A 13 -13.74 5.48 14.58
C CYS A 13 -14.20 6.76 13.87
N ILE A 14 -15.46 7.11 14.03
CA ILE A 14 -16.03 8.39 13.60
C ILE A 14 -16.77 8.94 14.81
N GLU A 15 -16.23 9.99 15.41
CA GLU A 15 -16.83 10.66 16.56
C GLU A 15 -16.65 12.17 16.41
N LEU A 16 -17.78 12.89 16.43
CA LEU A 16 -17.83 14.33 16.12
C LEU A 16 -17.13 14.65 14.78
N GLU A 17 -16.05 15.43 14.83
CA GLU A 17 -15.26 15.84 13.67
C GLU A 17 -14.05 14.90 13.41
N GLU A 18 -13.79 13.96 14.32
CA GLU A 18 -12.64 13.07 14.25
C GLU A 18 -12.94 11.81 13.43
N LYS A 19 -12.00 11.46 12.55
CA LYS A 19 -12.06 10.26 11.70
C LYS A 19 -10.75 9.50 11.79
N ILE A 20 -10.79 8.35 12.45
CA ILE A 20 -9.61 7.53 12.74
C ILE A 20 -9.73 6.19 12.01
N LEU A 21 -8.64 5.74 11.42
CA LEU A 21 -8.52 4.41 10.81
C LEU A 21 -7.52 3.57 11.60
N ILE A 22 -7.92 2.36 11.97
CA ILE A 22 -7.11 1.44 12.77
C ILE A 22 -6.58 0.36 11.84
N TYR A 23 -5.27 0.24 11.72
CA TYR A 23 -4.60 -0.75 10.88
C TYR A 23 -3.87 -1.80 11.70
N GLU A 24 -3.54 -2.94 11.07
CA GLU A 24 -2.56 -3.86 11.63
C GLU A 24 -1.21 -3.14 11.82
N TYR A 25 -0.52 -3.45 12.92
CA TYR A 25 0.77 -2.86 13.22
C TYR A 25 1.89 -3.48 12.37
N MET A 26 2.75 -2.63 11.82
CA MET A 26 3.83 -3.00 10.91
C MET A 26 5.20 -2.65 11.53
N PRO A 27 5.84 -3.57 12.28
CA PRO A 27 7.02 -3.26 13.10
C PRO A 27 8.27 -2.91 12.28
N ASN A 28 8.39 -3.39 11.04
CA ASN A 28 9.62 -3.31 10.25
C ASN A 28 9.67 -2.09 9.31
N LYS A 29 8.96 -1.02 9.68
CA LYS A 29 8.93 0.29 8.99
C LYS A 29 8.64 0.19 7.48
N SER A 30 8.77 1.32 6.79
CA SER A 30 8.62 1.38 5.34
C SER A 30 9.86 0.86 4.59
N LEU A 31 9.67 0.49 3.34
CA LEU A 31 10.75 0.10 2.44
C LEU A 31 11.72 1.27 2.19
N GLY A 32 11.20 2.49 2.11
CA GLY A 32 12.00 3.70 1.98
C GLY A 32 13.05 3.85 3.08
N PHE A 33 12.69 3.52 4.34
CA PHE A 33 13.64 3.56 5.45
C PHE A 33 14.88 2.69 5.22
N TYR A 34 14.74 1.55 4.52
CA TYR A 34 15.86 0.62 4.31
C TYR A 34 16.62 0.92 3.02
N ILE A 35 15.92 1.32 1.96
CA ILE A 35 16.56 1.60 0.67
C ILE A 35 17.49 2.81 0.77
N PHE A 36 17.09 3.84 1.52
CA PHE A 36 17.86 5.07 1.65
C PHE A 36 18.89 5.07 2.79
N ASP A 37 18.88 4.04 3.63
CA ASP A 37 19.87 3.90 4.71
C ASP A 37 21.15 3.21 4.22
N GLN A 38 22.30 3.77 4.55
CA GLN A 38 23.60 3.32 4.05
C GLN A 38 24.02 1.94 4.59
N VAL A 39 23.48 1.52 5.74
CA VAL A 39 23.80 0.25 6.39
C VAL A 39 22.75 -0.79 6.03
N GLN A 40 21.48 -0.48 6.24
CA GLN A 40 20.34 -1.37 5.98
C GLN A 40 20.15 -1.62 4.48
N GLY A 41 20.45 -0.63 3.63
CA GLY A 41 20.32 -0.76 2.17
C GLY A 41 21.26 -1.82 1.59
N LYS A 42 22.42 -2.04 2.23
CA LYS A 42 23.37 -3.09 1.86
C LYS A 42 22.85 -4.50 2.18
N LEU A 43 21.91 -4.63 3.11
CA LEU A 43 21.29 -5.91 3.47
C LEU A 43 20.24 -6.37 2.43
N LEU A 44 19.80 -5.46 1.55
CA LEU A 44 18.87 -5.74 0.46
C LEU A 44 19.64 -6.13 -0.80
N ASP A 45 20.09 -7.38 -0.86
CA ASP A 45 20.61 -7.99 -2.09
C ASP A 45 19.53 -8.07 -3.18
N TRP A 46 19.96 -8.37 -4.41
CA TRP A 46 19.05 -8.45 -5.55
C TRP A 46 17.91 -9.47 -5.37
N PRO A 47 18.15 -10.70 -4.88
CA PRO A 47 17.06 -11.65 -4.60
C PRO A 47 15.99 -11.08 -3.66
N LYS A 48 16.38 -10.40 -2.57
CA LYS A 48 15.42 -9.76 -1.65
C LYS A 48 14.65 -8.63 -2.33
N ARG A 49 15.33 -7.80 -3.13
CA ARG A 49 14.67 -6.73 -3.92
C ARG A 49 13.64 -7.31 -4.89
N PHE A 50 13.99 -8.36 -5.61
CA PHE A 50 13.06 -9.05 -6.52
C PHE A 50 11.85 -9.62 -5.77
N HIS A 51 12.08 -10.22 -4.60
CA HIS A 51 11.00 -10.73 -3.75
C HIS A 51 10.04 -9.62 -3.29
N ILE A 52 10.57 -8.42 -3.01
CA ILE A 52 9.78 -7.23 -2.70
C ILE A 52 8.95 -6.80 -3.91
N ILE A 53 9.58 -6.63 -5.08
CA ILE A 53 8.91 -6.22 -6.33
C ILE A 53 7.74 -7.16 -6.63
N ASN A 54 7.97 -8.47 -6.61
CA ASN A 54 6.94 -9.47 -6.88
C ASN A 54 5.74 -9.35 -5.92
N GLY A 55 5.98 -9.03 -4.63
CA GLY A 55 4.88 -8.81 -3.68
C GLY A 55 4.05 -7.57 -3.97
N VAL A 56 4.73 -6.47 -4.29
CA VAL A 56 4.07 -5.22 -4.65
C VAL A 56 3.25 -5.43 -5.92
N SER A 57 3.82 -6.08 -6.95
CA SER A 57 3.11 -6.44 -8.18
C SER A 57 1.87 -7.30 -7.91
N ARG A 58 1.95 -8.30 -7.02
CA ARG A 58 0.78 -9.10 -6.62
C ARG A 58 -0.30 -8.28 -5.91
N GLY A 59 0.11 -7.38 -5.03
CA GLY A 59 -0.83 -6.45 -4.38
C GLY A 59 -1.54 -5.54 -5.38
N LEU A 60 -0.81 -5.00 -6.36
CA LEU A 60 -1.36 -4.17 -7.42
C LEU A 60 -2.27 -4.94 -8.39
N LEU A 61 -1.85 -6.15 -8.79
CA LEU A 61 -2.67 -7.02 -9.63
C LEU A 61 -4.02 -7.28 -8.96
N TYR A 62 -4.00 -7.62 -7.67
CA TYR A 62 -5.23 -7.80 -6.90
C TYR A 62 -6.10 -6.53 -6.91
N LEU A 63 -5.52 -5.36 -6.67
CA LEU A 63 -6.29 -4.10 -6.68
C LEU A 63 -6.89 -3.77 -8.07
N HIS A 64 -6.19 -4.11 -9.15
CA HIS A 64 -6.58 -3.70 -10.50
C HIS A 64 -7.52 -4.68 -11.19
N GLN A 65 -7.41 -5.98 -10.88
CA GLN A 65 -8.05 -7.05 -11.63
C GLN A 65 -8.81 -8.06 -10.75
N ASP A 66 -8.23 -8.48 -9.63
CA ASP A 66 -8.81 -9.60 -8.86
C ASP A 66 -9.75 -9.17 -7.72
N SER A 67 -9.80 -7.87 -7.40
CA SER A 67 -10.76 -7.34 -6.42
C SER A 67 -12.10 -7.01 -7.06
N ARG A 68 -13.18 -7.13 -6.28
CA ARG A 68 -14.57 -6.84 -6.71
C ARG A 68 -14.75 -5.49 -7.39
N LEU A 69 -13.98 -4.48 -6.97
CA LEU A 69 -13.91 -3.17 -7.63
C LEU A 69 -12.49 -2.99 -8.12
N ARG A 70 -12.31 -2.36 -9.29
CA ARG A 70 -10.97 -1.92 -9.71
C ARG A 70 -10.56 -0.73 -8.85
N ILE A 71 -9.41 -0.80 -8.20
CA ILE A 71 -8.91 0.25 -7.31
C ILE A 71 -7.57 0.76 -7.79
N ILE A 72 -7.48 2.05 -8.05
CA ILE A 72 -6.22 2.74 -8.37
C ILE A 72 -5.71 3.41 -7.09
N HIS A 73 -4.52 3.02 -6.63
CA HIS A 73 -3.95 3.51 -5.37
C HIS A 73 -3.57 5.00 -5.40
N ARG A 74 -3.00 5.47 -6.52
CA ARG A 74 -2.56 6.87 -6.77
C ARG A 74 -1.47 7.45 -5.84
N ASP A 75 -0.90 6.66 -4.93
CA ASP A 75 0.21 7.10 -4.04
C ASP A 75 1.17 5.94 -3.72
N LEU A 76 1.47 5.14 -4.75
CA LEU A 76 2.42 4.05 -4.59
C LEU A 76 3.85 4.60 -4.62
N LYS A 77 4.56 4.47 -3.49
CA LYS A 77 5.94 4.92 -3.29
C LYS A 77 6.61 4.08 -2.21
N LEU A 78 7.92 4.24 -2.04
CA LEU A 78 8.69 3.44 -1.09
C LEU A 78 8.25 3.63 0.38
N SER A 79 7.71 4.81 0.72
CA SER A 79 7.19 5.07 2.07
C SER A 79 5.83 4.42 2.33
N THR A 80 5.07 4.06 1.29
CA THR A 80 3.75 3.39 1.38
C THR A 80 3.84 1.87 1.22
N ILE A 81 5.05 1.32 1.17
CA ILE A 81 5.29 -0.13 1.24
C ILE A 81 5.86 -0.45 2.62
N LEU A 82 5.06 -1.09 3.47
CA LEU A 82 5.42 -1.47 4.84
C LEU A 82 5.83 -2.94 4.93
N ARG A 83 6.46 -3.32 6.05
CA ARG A 83 6.82 -4.71 6.34
C ARG A 83 6.28 -5.21 7.68
N ASP A 84 5.70 -6.40 7.67
CA ASP A 84 5.24 -7.08 8.88
C ASP A 84 6.40 -7.77 9.61
N LYS A 85 6.10 -8.43 10.73
CA LYS A 85 7.11 -9.08 11.59
C LYS A 85 7.89 -10.18 10.87
N GLU A 86 7.30 -10.85 9.88
CA GLU A 86 7.94 -11.86 9.03
C GLU A 86 8.64 -11.26 7.79
N MET A 87 8.81 -9.93 7.74
CA MET A 87 9.43 -9.20 6.63
C MET A 87 8.64 -9.28 5.30
N ASN A 88 7.35 -9.64 5.35
CA ASN A 88 6.49 -9.55 4.18
C ASN A 88 6.10 -8.11 3.90
N LYS A 89 6.15 -7.77 2.62
CA LYS A 89 5.82 -6.49 2.02
C LYS A 89 4.30 -6.32 1.88
N LYS A 90 3.79 -5.17 2.36
CA LYS A 90 2.38 -4.80 2.26
C LYS A 90 2.23 -3.34 1.82
N ILE A 91 1.36 -3.10 0.84
CA ILE A 91 0.98 -1.77 0.37
C ILE A 91 0.03 -1.15 1.42
N SER A 92 0.31 0.08 1.80
CA SER A 92 -0.44 0.88 2.79
C SER A 92 -0.87 2.22 2.20
N ASP A 93 -1.63 2.99 2.99
CA ASP A 93 -2.02 4.37 2.66
C ASP A 93 -2.92 4.51 1.41
N PHE A 94 -4.16 4.05 1.57
CA PHE A 94 -5.20 4.18 0.55
C PHE A 94 -5.93 5.53 0.62
N GLY A 95 -5.38 6.54 1.29
CA GLY A 95 -6.04 7.86 1.46
C GLY A 95 -6.31 8.57 0.14
N LEU A 96 -5.50 8.28 -0.87
CA LEU A 96 -5.68 8.76 -2.24
C LEU A 96 -6.29 7.71 -3.17
N ALA A 97 -6.69 6.53 -2.71
CA ALA A 97 -7.20 5.50 -3.61
C ALA A 97 -8.54 5.89 -4.26
N LYS A 98 -8.81 5.33 -5.44
CA LYS A 98 -10.09 5.47 -6.16
C LYS A 98 -10.58 4.13 -6.66
N SER A 99 -11.83 3.81 -6.36
CA SER A 99 -12.54 2.68 -6.93
C SER A 99 -13.25 3.07 -8.22
N PHE A 100 -13.29 2.15 -9.16
CA PHE A 100 -13.99 2.22 -10.43
C PHE A 100 -14.92 1.02 -10.53
N ALA A 101 -16.14 1.23 -11.02
CA ALA A 101 -16.97 0.11 -11.46
C ALA A 101 -16.33 -0.55 -12.70
N GLU A 102 -16.71 -1.80 -12.99
CA GLU A 102 -16.07 -2.62 -14.03
C GLU A 102 -16.09 -1.97 -15.43
N ASN A 103 -17.14 -1.19 -15.71
CA ASN A 103 -17.33 -0.49 -16.98
C ASN A 103 -16.84 0.97 -16.97
N GLU A 104 -16.33 1.47 -15.83
CA GLU A 104 -15.84 2.84 -15.71
C GLU A 104 -14.36 2.92 -16.06
N THR A 105 -14.04 3.68 -17.11
CA THR A 105 -12.66 3.94 -17.54
C THR A 105 -12.15 5.32 -17.15
N LYS A 106 -13.03 6.20 -16.64
CA LYS A 106 -12.71 7.58 -16.25
C LYS A 106 -13.36 7.91 -14.90
N ALA A 107 -12.63 8.63 -14.06
CA ALA A 107 -13.15 9.21 -12.83
C ALA A 107 -12.67 10.66 -12.72
N ASN A 108 -13.59 11.59 -12.47
CA ASN A 108 -13.24 12.99 -12.26
C ASN A 108 -12.82 13.21 -10.80
N THR A 109 -11.76 13.98 -10.58
CA THR A 109 -11.34 14.41 -9.25
C THR A 109 -11.14 15.91 -9.20
N ARG A 110 -11.71 16.57 -8.19
CA ARG A 110 -11.53 18.03 -7.96
C ARG A 110 -10.26 18.34 -7.16
N ARG A 111 -9.60 17.32 -6.62
CA ARG A 111 -8.42 17.46 -5.74
C ARG A 111 -7.18 17.00 -6.50
N VAL A 112 -6.34 17.95 -6.88
CA VAL A 112 -4.99 17.67 -7.39
C VAL A 112 -4.12 17.27 -6.20
N VAL A 113 -3.45 16.13 -6.32
CA VAL A 113 -2.61 15.53 -5.26
C VAL A 113 -1.40 14.86 -5.92
N GLY A 114 -0.24 14.96 -5.27
CA GLY A 114 1.06 14.49 -5.77
C GLY A 114 2.19 15.33 -5.18
N THR A 115 3.44 14.90 -5.36
CA THR A 115 4.67 15.59 -4.97
C THR A 115 5.59 15.72 -6.16
#